data_AF-A0A267G3D8-F1
#
_entry.id   AF-A0A267G3D8-F1
#
_cell.length_a   1.000
_cell.length_b   1.000
_cell.length_c   1.000
_cell.angle_alpha   90.00
_cell.angle_beta   90.00
_cell.angle_gamma   90.00
#
_symmetry.space_group_name_H-M   'P 1'
#
loop_
_entity.id
_entity.type
_entity.pdbx_description
1 polymer ?
#
loop_
_entity_poly.entity_id
_entity_poly.type
_entity_poly.pdbx_seq_one_letter_code
_entity_poly.pdbx_strand_id
1 'polypeptide(L)'
;MASSESSSKLQVAESEVHVQMEDESKADVHERDPLKINGDLHVRWEEVFGEPHHTVYSFDGVWKLAHKVYYTVKLWTYRILTLICAVPAACYWGFEFACLACNIIWCWRPALRAFEMQAKMLKLFYSITLSIFLEPLVSTLALCFSKIQVEVVNK
;
A
#
# COMPACT_ATOMS: atom_id res chain seq x y z
N MET A 1 35.20 12.91 -13.92
CA MET A 1 35.04 13.93 -12.86
C MET A 1 33.88 13.46 -12.01
N ALA A 2 34.18 13.01 -10.78
CA ALA A 2 33.27 12.29 -9.91
C ALA A 2 32.17 13.22 -9.36
N SER A 3 30.91 12.84 -9.51
CA SER A 3 29.82 13.35 -8.69
C SER A 3 29.43 12.24 -7.73
N SER A 4 29.79 12.43 -6.47
CA SER A 4 29.57 11.48 -5.38
C SER A 4 28.10 11.39 -5.02
N GLU A 5 27.49 10.23 -5.21
CA GLU A 5 26.26 9.85 -4.52
C GLU A 5 26.57 9.69 -3.02
N SER A 6 26.20 10.70 -2.23
CA SER A 6 26.28 10.63 -0.76
C SER A 6 25.03 9.93 -0.22
N SER A 7 25.02 8.60 -0.27
CA SER A 7 24.06 7.78 0.45
C SER A 7 24.38 7.82 1.95
N SER A 8 23.71 8.72 2.69
CA SER A 8 23.82 8.79 4.14
C SER A 8 22.91 7.74 4.78
N LYS A 9 23.47 6.58 5.12
CA LYS A 9 22.78 5.51 5.86
C LYS A 9 22.68 5.86 7.34
N LEU A 10 21.49 6.23 7.81
CA LEU A 10 21.17 6.31 9.23
C LEU A 10 20.24 5.15 9.59
N GLN A 11 20.83 4.10 10.17
CA GLN A 11 20.07 2.95 10.68
C GLN A 11 19.38 3.33 11.99
N VAL A 12 18.05 3.29 11.96
CA VAL A 12 17.21 3.33 13.15
C VAL A 12 16.07 2.35 12.90
N ALA A 13 15.96 1.35 13.77
CA ALA A 13 15.01 0.25 13.68
C ALA A 13 13.55 0.72 13.64
N GLU A 14 12.85 0.28 12.58
CA GLU A 14 11.45 -0.17 12.57
C GLU A 14 10.40 0.90 12.94
N SER A 15 10.16 1.89 12.08
CA SER A 15 9.19 1.73 10.99
C SER A 15 9.69 2.46 9.76
N GLU A 16 10.07 1.72 8.71
CA GLU A 16 10.39 2.32 7.42
C GLU A 16 9.10 2.86 6.80
N VAL A 17 8.79 4.14 7.05
CA VAL A 17 8.05 4.92 6.05
C VAL A 17 9.06 5.18 4.94
N HIS A 18 9.29 4.15 4.12
CA HIS A 18 10.05 4.25 2.89
C HIS A 18 9.20 5.12 1.96
N VAL A 19 9.36 6.44 2.06
CA VAL A 19 8.97 7.34 1.00
C VAL A 19 9.98 7.07 -0.11
N GLN A 20 9.73 6.02 -0.91
CA GLN A 20 10.39 5.87 -2.19
C GLN A 20 9.97 7.09 -3.00
N MET A 21 10.89 8.06 -3.12
CA MET A 21 10.84 9.02 -4.19
C MET A 21 11.10 8.23 -5.46
N GLU A 22 10.05 7.67 -6.04
CA GLU A 22 10.09 7.17 -7.41
C GLU A 22 10.56 8.32 -8.31
N ASP A 23 11.41 8.01 -9.27
CA ASP A 23 11.90 8.96 -10.27
C ASP A 23 10.70 9.47 -11.08
N GLU A 24 10.11 10.58 -10.63
CA GLU A 24 8.91 11.22 -11.20
C GLU A 24 9.09 11.64 -12.68
N SER A 25 10.29 11.48 -13.25
CA SER A 25 10.64 12.10 -14.52
C SER A 25 10.03 11.43 -15.76
N LYS A 26 9.40 10.26 -15.64
CA LYS A 26 8.77 9.59 -16.80
C LYS A 26 7.46 8.87 -16.45
N ALA A 27 6.37 9.61 -16.40
CA ALA A 27 5.05 8.99 -16.55
C ALA A 27 4.98 8.27 -17.91
N ASP A 28 4.81 6.95 -17.90
CA ASP A 28 4.63 6.19 -19.13
C ASP A 28 3.29 6.56 -19.77
N VAL A 29 3.34 7.00 -21.03
CA VAL A 29 2.16 7.38 -21.80
C VAL A 29 1.37 6.15 -22.23
N HIS A 30 2.03 5.00 -22.34
CA HIS A 30 1.47 3.74 -22.83
C HIS A 30 0.87 2.89 -21.71
N GLU A 31 1.52 2.81 -20.55
CA GLU A 31 1.00 2.09 -19.38
C GLU A 31 0.54 3.06 -18.27
N ARG A 32 -0.76 3.38 -18.26
CA ARG A 32 -1.36 4.34 -17.31
C ARG A 32 -1.94 3.71 -16.02
N ASP A 33 -1.98 2.38 -15.95
CA ASP A 33 -2.41 1.62 -14.78
C ASP A 33 -1.42 0.47 -14.48
N PRO A 34 -0.16 0.79 -14.12
CA PRO A 34 0.87 -0.22 -13.87
C PRO A 34 0.53 -1.14 -12.68
N LEU A 35 -0.24 -0.63 -11.73
CA LEU A 35 -0.67 -1.36 -10.53
C LEU A 35 -1.96 -2.17 -10.75
N LYS A 36 -2.59 -2.07 -11.94
CA LYS A 36 -3.83 -2.75 -12.30
C LYS A 36 -4.95 -2.52 -11.30
N ILE A 37 -5.03 -1.33 -10.73
CA ILE A 37 -6.04 -0.98 -9.72
C ILE A 37 -7.44 -0.87 -10.33
N ASN A 38 -7.54 -0.65 -11.65
CA ASN A 38 -8.80 -0.44 -12.36
C ASN A 38 -9.18 -1.63 -13.25
N GLY A 39 -8.75 -2.84 -12.92
CA GLY A 39 -8.99 -4.04 -13.73
C GLY A 39 -10.49 -4.33 -13.96
N ASP A 40 -11.32 -4.02 -12.97
CA ASP A 40 -12.77 -4.16 -12.94
C ASP A 40 -13.54 -3.15 -13.82
N LEU A 41 -12.95 -2.00 -14.16
CA LEU A 41 -13.59 -0.97 -14.98
C LEU A 41 -13.65 -1.34 -16.48
N HIS A 42 -13.10 -2.48 -16.88
CA HIS A 42 -13.10 -2.98 -18.25
C HIS A 42 -14.45 -3.60 -18.64
N VAL A 43 -15.48 -2.76 -18.80
CA VAL A 43 -16.80 -3.19 -19.29
C VAL A 43 -16.78 -3.41 -20.81
N ARG A 44 -17.13 -4.63 -21.24
CA ARG A 44 -17.23 -5.02 -22.67
C ARG A 44 -18.62 -4.72 -23.23
N TRP A 45 -18.71 -4.54 -24.56
CA TRP A 45 -19.99 -4.28 -25.24
C TRP A 45 -21.01 -5.40 -24.99
N GLU A 46 -20.56 -6.64 -25.07
CA GLU A 46 -21.39 -7.84 -24.90
C GLU A 46 -21.94 -7.98 -23.47
N GLU A 47 -21.28 -7.38 -22.49
CA GLU A 47 -21.74 -7.40 -21.09
C GLU A 47 -22.87 -6.39 -20.83
N VAL A 48 -22.96 -5.34 -21.66
CA VAL A 48 -23.97 -4.29 -21.51
C VAL A 48 -25.18 -4.54 -22.39
N PHE A 49 -24.94 -4.93 -23.64
CA PHE A 49 -25.97 -5.01 -24.68
C PHE A 49 -26.12 -6.41 -25.28
N GLY A 50 -25.43 -7.42 -24.74
CA GLY A 50 -25.48 -8.79 -25.27
C GLY A 50 -26.90 -9.31 -25.42
N GLU A 51 -27.29 -9.66 -26.65
CA GLU A 51 -28.60 -10.21 -26.94
C GLU A 51 -28.66 -11.72 -26.61
N PRO A 52 -29.73 -12.20 -25.94
CA PRO A 52 -29.89 -13.61 -25.60
C PRO A 52 -30.37 -14.42 -26.82
N HIS A 53 -29.85 -15.63 -27.04
CA HIS A 53 -30.30 -16.61 -28.04
C HIS A 53 -30.42 -16.13 -29.51
N HIS A 54 -30.01 -16.97 -30.47
CA HIS A 54 -30.03 -16.66 -31.90
C HIS A 54 -31.42 -16.38 -32.52
N THR A 55 -32.50 -16.62 -31.79
CA THR A 55 -33.88 -16.47 -32.28
C THR A 55 -34.44 -15.05 -32.14
N VAL A 56 -33.77 -14.16 -31.40
CA VAL A 56 -34.23 -12.77 -31.16
C VAL A 56 -33.16 -11.73 -31.47
N TYR A 57 -32.22 -12.05 -32.37
CA TYR A 57 -31.19 -11.10 -32.77
C TYR A 57 -31.76 -9.89 -33.51
N SER A 58 -31.29 -8.71 -33.13
CA SER A 58 -31.51 -7.48 -33.87
C SER A 58 -30.86 -7.54 -35.25
N PHE A 59 -31.27 -6.64 -36.14
CA PHE A 59 -30.66 -6.52 -37.47
C PHE A 59 -29.14 -6.30 -37.40
N ASP A 60 -28.37 -7.10 -38.14
CA ASP A 60 -26.89 -7.08 -38.17
C ASP A 60 -26.29 -5.69 -38.41
N GLY A 61 -26.91 -4.90 -39.29
CA GLY A 61 -26.45 -3.55 -39.61
C GLY A 61 -26.59 -2.59 -38.43
N VAL A 62 -27.69 -2.70 -37.69
CA VAL A 62 -27.95 -1.90 -36.49
C VAL A 62 -27.00 -2.34 -35.38
N TRP A 63 -26.82 -3.65 -35.19
CA TRP A 63 -25.90 -4.20 -34.21
C TRP A 63 -24.46 -3.69 -34.41
N LYS A 64 -23.93 -3.77 -35.64
CA LYS A 64 -22.58 -3.29 -35.98
C LYS A 64 -22.45 -1.76 -35.84
N LEU A 65 -23.47 -1.02 -36.24
CA LEU A 65 -23.47 0.44 -36.11
C LEU A 65 -23.47 0.86 -34.64
N ALA A 66 -24.34 0.25 -33.82
CA ALA A 66 -24.43 0.51 -32.40
C ALA A 66 -23.11 0.20 -31.68
N HIS A 67 -22.50 -0.95 -31.99
CA HIS A 67 -21.17 -1.32 -31.47
C HIS A 67 -20.12 -0.25 -31.80
N LYS A 68 -20.06 0.21 -33.06
CA LYS A 68 -19.09 1.24 -33.47
C LYS A 68 -19.35 2.59 -32.77
N VAL A 69 -20.61 3.00 -32.69
CA VAL A 69 -21.00 4.27 -32.05
C VAL A 69 -20.69 4.22 -30.55
N TYR A 70 -20.98 3.11 -29.87
CA TYR A 70 -20.69 2.93 -28.45
C TYR A 70 -19.21 3.18 -28.11
N TYR A 71 -18.29 2.48 -28.78
CA TYR A 71 -16.85 2.67 -28.51
C TYR A 71 -16.37 4.07 -28.88
N THR A 72 -16.93 4.67 -29.94
CA THR A 72 -16.60 6.04 -30.33
C THR A 72 -17.01 7.03 -29.25
N VAL A 73 -18.27 6.99 -28.83
CA VAL A 73 -18.81 7.89 -27.80
C VAL A 73 -18.07 7.67 -26.48
N LYS A 74 -17.88 6.42 -26.05
CA LYS A 74 -17.13 6.06 -24.84
C LYS A 74 -15.73 6.69 -24.84
N LEU A 75 -15.00 6.59 -25.95
CA LEU A 75 -13.66 7.15 -26.09
C LEU A 75 -13.66 8.68 -25.96
N TRP A 76 -14.53 9.37 -26.72
CA TRP A 76 -14.54 10.83 -26.73
C TRP A 76 -15.05 11.43 -25.42
N THR A 77 -16.10 10.84 -24.84
CA THR A 77 -16.60 11.25 -23.53
C THR A 77 -15.53 11.08 -22.46
N TYR A 78 -14.81 9.96 -22.45
CA TYR A 78 -13.69 9.75 -21.52
C TYR A 78 -12.62 10.83 -21.70
N ARG A 79 -12.16 11.11 -22.93
CA ARG A 79 -11.12 12.12 -23.19
C ARG A 79 -11.52 13.52 -22.72
N ILE A 80 -12.76 13.93 -22.97
CA ILE A 80 -13.26 15.25 -22.55
C ILE A 80 -13.37 15.32 -21.03
N LEU A 81 -13.93 14.28 -20.40
CA LEU A 81 -14.08 14.23 -18.96
C LEU A 81 -12.71 14.23 -18.26
N THR A 82 -11.76 13.45 -18.75
CA THR A 82 -10.37 13.46 -18.24
C THR A 82 -9.73 14.83 -18.41
N LEU A 83 -9.95 15.53 -19.52
CA LEU A 83 -9.40 16.89 -19.71
C LEU A 83 -9.90 17.85 -18.62
N ILE A 84 -11.19 17.79 -18.30
CA ILE A 84 -11.81 18.68 -17.32
C ILE A 84 -11.43 18.29 -15.89
N CYS A 85 -11.37 16.99 -15.58
CA CYS A 85 -11.24 16.49 -14.22
C CYS A 85 -9.80 16.16 -13.81
N ALA A 86 -8.92 15.75 -14.73
CA ALA A 86 -7.59 15.25 -14.37
C ALA A 86 -6.69 16.35 -13.82
N VAL A 87 -6.71 17.57 -14.40
CA VAL A 87 -5.88 18.67 -13.94
C VAL A 87 -6.28 19.12 -12.52
N PRO A 88 -7.56 19.42 -12.23
CA PRO A 88 -7.97 19.74 -10.86
C PRO A 88 -7.69 18.62 -9.86
N ALA A 89 -7.93 17.36 -10.24
CA ALA A 89 -7.67 16.22 -9.37
C ALA A 89 -6.18 16.07 -9.06
N ALA A 90 -5.30 16.22 -10.06
CA ALA A 90 -3.85 16.17 -9.86
C ALA A 90 -3.37 17.30 -8.94
N CYS A 91 -3.89 18.52 -9.12
CA CYS A 91 -3.57 19.64 -8.24
C CYS A 91 -4.02 19.38 -6.79
N TYR A 92 -5.23 18.86 -6.60
CA TYR A 92 -5.76 18.54 -5.27
C TYR A 92 -4.90 17.48 -4.57
N TRP A 93 -4.63 16.35 -5.22
CA TRP A 93 -3.83 15.28 -4.63
C TRP A 93 -2.38 15.70 -4.40
N GLY A 94 -1.77 16.45 -5.33
CA GLY A 94 -0.42 16.98 -5.15
C GLY A 94 -0.31 17.90 -3.93
N PHE A 95 -1.31 18.77 -3.72
CA PHE A 95 -1.37 19.63 -2.54
C PHE A 95 -1.53 18.84 -1.24
N GLU A 96 -2.46 17.87 -1.21
CA GLU A 96 -2.69 17.01 -0.04
C GLU A 96 -1.41 16.25 0.35
N PHE A 97 -0.73 15.63 -0.62
CA PHE A 97 0.52 14.92 -0.35
C PHE A 97 1.65 15.84 0.10
N ALA A 98 1.73 17.07 -0.43
CA ALA A 98 2.69 18.06 0.06
C ALA A 98 2.42 18.46 1.52
N CYS A 99 1.16 18.69 1.89
CA CYS A 99 0.76 18.99 3.26
C CYS A 99 1.03 17.81 4.21
N LEU A 100 0.70 16.59 3.80
CA LEU A 100 0.99 15.38 4.57
C LEU A 100 2.49 15.18 4.77
N ALA A 101 3.30 15.38 3.72
CA ALA A 101 4.76 15.28 3.83
C ALA A 101 5.32 16.31 4.81
N CYS A 102 4.85 17.56 4.74
CA CYS A 102 5.20 18.61 5.69
C CYS A 102 4.84 18.19 7.13
N ASN A 103 3.62 17.73 7.36
CA ASN A 103 3.18 17.30 8.69
C ASN A 103 3.99 16.11 9.22
N ILE A 104 4.30 15.13 8.37
CA ILE A 104 5.12 13.97 8.75
C ILE A 104 6.53 14.41 9.15
N ILE A 105 7.17 15.27 8.34
CA ILE A 105 8.56 15.70 8.57
C ILE A 105 8.67 16.57 9.82
N TRP A 106 7.79 17.56 9.97
CA TRP A 106 7.91 18.58 11.01
C TRP A 106 7.22 18.22 12.32
N CYS A 107 6.18 17.37 12.30
CA CYS A 107 5.43 17.01 13.50
C CYS A 107 5.61 15.54 13.89
N TRP A 108 5.30 14.60 12.98
CA TRP A 108 5.30 13.18 13.35
C TRP A 108 6.68 12.61 13.60
N ARG A 109 7.67 12.88 12.74
CA ARG A 109 9.04 12.35 12.93
C ARG A 109 9.65 12.79 14.27
N PRO A 110 9.59 14.08 14.67
CA PRO A 110 10.02 14.50 16.00
C PRO A 110 9.19 13.88 17.13
N ALA A 111 7.86 13.82 16.99
CA ALA A 111 6.99 13.25 18.01
C ALA A 111 7.25 11.76 18.24
N LEU A 112 7.44 10.98 17.16
CA LEU A 112 7.81 9.57 17.24
C LEU A 112 9.16 9.40 17.93
N ARG A 113 10.16 10.24 17.61
CA ARG A 113 11.44 10.19 18.32
C ARG A 113 11.32 10.52 19.79
N ALA A 114 10.51 11.52 20.16
CA ALA A 114 10.25 11.83 21.56
C ALA A 114 9.55 10.66 22.26
N PHE A 115 8.55 10.05 21.61
CA PHE A 115 7.83 8.89 22.14
C PHE A 115 8.75 7.69 22.37
N GLU A 116 9.65 7.38 21.45
CA GLU A 116 10.63 6.30 21.60
C GLU A 116 11.60 6.55 22.77
N MET A 117 11.97 7.79 23.05
CA MET A 117 12.76 8.11 24.25
C MET A 117 11.99 7.75 25.52
N GLN A 118 10.70 8.06 25.57
CA GLN A 118 9.84 7.69 26.69
C GLN A 118 9.67 6.17 26.79
N ALA A 119 9.45 5.50 25.67
CA ALA A 119 9.33 4.05 25.61
C ALA A 119 10.61 3.33 26.08
N LYS A 120 11.80 3.87 25.80
CA LYS A 120 13.08 3.32 26.31
C LYS A 120 13.13 3.37 27.84
N MET A 121 12.76 4.49 28.44
CA MET A 121 12.72 4.62 29.90
C MET A 121 11.68 3.66 30.50
N LEU A 122 10.51 3.56 29.87
CA LEU A 122 9.46 2.64 30.28
C LEU A 122 9.92 1.18 30.18
N LYS A 123 10.64 0.81 29.12
CA LYS A 123 11.21 -0.54 28.94
C LYS A 123 12.21 -0.90 30.03
N LEU A 124 13.06 0.04 30.47
CA LEU A 124 13.97 -0.18 31.59
C LEU A 124 13.18 -0.48 32.88
N PHE A 125 12.17 0.35 33.16
CA PHE A 125 11.31 0.14 34.32
C PHE A 125 10.57 -1.20 34.29
N TYR A 126 9.98 -1.55 33.14
CA TYR A 126 9.32 -2.84 32.95
C TYR A 126 10.29 -4.02 33.05
N SER A 127 11.51 -3.90 32.52
CA SER A 127 12.52 -4.96 32.61
C SER A 127 12.88 -5.25 34.06
N ILE A 128 13.12 -4.21 34.87
CA ILE A 128 13.44 -4.37 36.29
C ILE A 128 12.27 -5.01 37.02
N THR A 129 11.05 -4.53 36.76
CA THR A 129 9.83 -5.08 37.36
C THR A 129 9.68 -6.57 37.01
N LEU A 130 9.83 -6.94 35.74
CA LEU A 130 9.74 -8.32 35.31
C LEU A 130 10.87 -9.19 35.88
N SER A 131 12.10 -8.69 35.99
CA SER A 131 13.17 -9.44 36.66
C SER A 131 12.82 -9.71 38.12
N ILE A 132 12.31 -8.73 38.87
CA ILE A 132 11.96 -8.93 40.29
C ILE A 132 10.83 -9.94 40.47
N PHE A 133 9.79 -9.91 39.63
CA PHE A 133 8.61 -10.77 39.82
C PHE A 133 8.67 -12.09 39.07
N LEU A 134 9.11 -12.05 37.81
CA LEU A 134 9.04 -13.17 36.88
C LEU A 134 10.21 -14.14 37.06
N GLU A 135 11.40 -13.64 37.41
CA GLU A 135 12.58 -14.47 37.66
C GLU A 135 12.38 -15.50 38.79
N PRO A 136 11.85 -15.14 39.98
CA PRO A 136 11.53 -16.13 41.01
C PRO A 136 10.39 -17.07 40.60
N LEU A 137 9.38 -16.60 39.86
CA LEU A 137 8.29 -17.46 39.36
C LEU A 137 8.78 -18.50 38.36
N VAL A 138 9.60 -18.10 37.39
CA VAL A 138 10.18 -19.02 36.41
C VAL A 138 11.11 -20.01 37.11
N SER A 139 11.91 -19.56 38.08
CA SER A 139 12.81 -20.43 38.84
C SER A 139 12.03 -21.50 39.63
N THR A 140 10.94 -21.13 40.29
CA THR A 140 10.08 -22.10 41.00
C THR A 140 9.38 -23.06 40.05
N LEU A 141 8.87 -22.59 38.91
CA LEU A 141 8.29 -23.46 37.87
C LEU A 141 9.33 -24.41 37.28
N ALA A 142 10.54 -23.94 37.00
CA ALA A 142 11.63 -24.76 36.50
C ALA A 142 12.00 -25.88 37.48
N LEU A 143 11.97 -25.61 38.80
CA LEU A 143 12.16 -26.64 39.83
C LEU A 143 11.03 -27.69 39.83
N CYS A 144 9.77 -27.29 39.58
CA CYS A 144 8.66 -28.24 39.44
C CYS A 144 8.84 -29.19 38.25
N PHE A 145 9.38 -28.71 37.13
CA PHE A 145 9.63 -29.51 35.93
C PHE A 145 11.00 -30.21 35.90
N SER A 146 11.95 -29.77 36.73
CA SER A 146 13.32 -30.31 36.80
C SER A 146 13.39 -31.81 37.12
N LYS A 147 12.34 -32.38 37.71
CA LYS A 147 12.29 -33.81 38.08
C LYS A 147 11.78 -34.74 36.98
N ILE A 148 11.36 -34.23 35.83
CA ILE A 148 10.89 -35.07 34.72
C ILE A 148 12.11 -35.54 33.92
N GLN A 149 12.52 -36.79 34.14
CA GLN A 149 13.53 -37.45 33.31
C GLN A 149 12.84 -38.29 32.24
N VAL A 150 13.14 -38.01 30.97
CA VAL A 150 12.62 -38.75 29.83
C VAL A 150 13.68 -39.77 29.41
N GLU A 151 13.40 -41.04 29.67
CA GLU A 151 14.22 -42.15 29.18
C GLU A 151 13.75 -42.53 27.78
N VAL A 152 14.60 -42.29 26.77
CA VAL A 152 14.29 -42.65 25.38
C VAL A 152 14.60 -44.13 25.19
N VAL A 153 13.57 -44.96 25.26
CA VAL A 153 13.67 -46.38 24.88
C VAL A 153 13.70 -46.47 23.35
N ASN A 154 14.88 -46.71 22.80
CA ASN A 154 15.06 -46.96 21.38
C ASN A 154 14.68 -48.42 21.08
N LYS A 155 13.71 -48.63 20.19
CA LYS A 155 13.22 -49.95 19.74
C LYS A 155 13.95 -50.41 18.49
#